data_AF-A0A956WYU4-F1
#
_entry.id   AF-A0A956WYU4-F1
#
_cell.length_a   1.000
_cell.length_b   1.000
_cell.length_c   1.000
_cell.angle_alpha   90.00
_cell.angle_beta   90.00
_cell.angle_gamma   90.00
#
_symmetry.space_group_name_H-M   'P 1'
#
loop_
_entity.id
_entity.type
_entity.pdbx_description
1 polymer ?
#
loop_
_entity_poly.entity_id
_entity_poly.type
_entity_poly.pdbx_seq_one_letter_code
_entity_poly.pdbx_strand_id
1 'polypeptide(L)'
;MASTIRLIAVPEADQRTVRFFVTFPALPLRDGSQAVAGGPACAPLGLFTGDPGTGQERTKILAIESFCAPSNVTWHSEQRQELASYTYASPGPHTASLRWGD
;
A
#
# COMPACT_ATOMS: atom_id res chain seq x y z
N MET A 1 -5.78 16.75 -2.82
CA MET A 1 -6.13 15.81 -3.91
C MET A 1 -5.39 14.52 -3.64
N ALA A 2 -6.10 13.43 -3.33
CA ALA A 2 -5.48 12.18 -2.87
C ALA A 2 -4.93 11.39 -4.06
N SER A 3 -3.61 11.20 -4.13
CA SER A 3 -3.04 10.24 -5.06
C SER A 3 -3.57 8.85 -4.71
N THR A 4 -4.19 8.16 -5.66
CA THR A 4 -4.84 6.87 -5.40
C THR A 4 -3.78 5.76 -5.30
N ILE A 5 -3.17 5.59 -4.14
CA ILE A 5 -2.33 4.41 -3.88
C ILE A 5 -3.21 3.16 -3.75
N ARG A 6 -2.69 2.01 -4.16
CA ARG A 6 -3.39 0.72 -4.04
C ARG A 6 -2.56 -0.27 -3.24
N LEU A 7 -3.21 -0.98 -2.32
CA LEU A 7 -2.62 -2.10 -1.58
C LEU A 7 -2.77 -3.39 -2.40
N ILE A 8 -1.68 -4.13 -2.58
CA ILE A 8 -1.66 -5.45 -3.18
C ILE A 8 -1.15 -6.44 -2.12
N ALA A 9 -1.86 -7.56 -1.98
CA ALA A 9 -1.46 -8.68 -1.14
C ALA A 9 -1.12 -9.87 -2.04
N VAL A 10 0.07 -10.43 -1.88
CA VAL A 10 0.52 -11.62 -2.60
C VAL A 10 0.76 -12.73 -1.58
N PRO A 11 -0.10 -13.78 -1.53
CA PRO A 11 0.13 -14.92 -0.66
C PRO A 11 1.33 -15.72 -1.16
N GLU A 12 2.14 -16.22 -0.23
CA GLU A 12 3.20 -17.17 -0.53
C GLU A 12 2.65 -18.61 -0.63
N ALA A 13 3.52 -19.53 -1.05
CA ALA A 13 3.16 -20.94 -1.27
C ALA A 13 2.67 -21.65 0.02
N ASP A 14 3.02 -21.14 1.19
CA ASP A 14 2.62 -21.66 2.50
C ASP A 14 1.17 -21.29 2.89
N GLN A 15 0.51 -20.40 2.13
CA GLN A 15 -0.81 -19.83 2.41
C GLN A 15 -0.98 -19.20 3.81
N ARG A 16 0.12 -18.87 4.46
CA ARG A 16 0.13 -18.22 5.78
C ARG A 16 0.88 -16.91 5.73
N THR A 17 1.90 -16.84 4.89
CA THR A 17 2.70 -15.64 4.68
C THR A 17 2.14 -14.85 3.52
N VAL A 18 1.95 -13.55 3.73
CA VAL A 18 1.48 -12.61 2.73
C VAL A 18 2.45 -11.45 2.63
N ARG A 19 2.89 -11.17 1.41
CA ARG A 19 3.69 -9.99 1.09
C ARG A 19 2.78 -8.86 0.65
N PHE A 20 2.89 -7.73 1.33
CA PHE A 20 2.12 -6.53 1.05
C PHE A 20 2.95 -5.55 0.24
N PHE A 21 2.34 -5.04 -0.83
CA PHE A 21 2.93 -4.05 -1.71
C PHE A 21 2.00 -2.85 -1.86
N VAL A 22 2.59 -1.68 -2.05
CA VAL A 22 1.86 -0.51 -2.53
C VAL A 22 2.18 -0.30 -4.01
N THR A 23 1.15 0.05 -4.76
CA THR A 23 1.27 0.41 -6.18
C THR A 23 0.80 1.83 -6.41
N PHE A 24 1.58 2.54 -7.23
CA PHE A 24 1.30 3.89 -7.68
C PHE A 24 0.85 3.82 -9.13
N PRO A 25 -0.42 4.14 -9.44
CA PRO A 25 -0.87 4.16 -10.81
C PRO A 25 -0.15 5.28 -11.57
N ALA A 26 0.22 5.01 -12.82
CA ALA A 26 0.66 6.06 -13.73
C ALA A 26 -0.49 7.06 -13.91
N LEU A 27 -0.26 8.31 -13.52
CA LEU A 27 -1.22 9.37 -13.82
C LEU A 27 -1.22 9.59 -15.34
N PRO A 28 -2.38 9.59 -16.02
CA PRO A 28 -2.42 9.99 -17.41
C PRO A 28 -1.99 11.46 -17.50
N LEU A 29 -0.95 11.75 -18.28
CA LEU A 29 -0.64 13.12 -18.70
C LEU A 29 -1.83 13.62 -19.53
N ARG A 30 -2.78 14.33 -18.91
CA ARG A 30 -3.77 15.09 -19.67
C ARG A 30 -3.08 16.31 -20.26
N ASP A 31 -3.18 16.42 -21.58
CA ASP A 31 -2.83 17.54 -22.46
C ASP A 31 -2.19 18.74 -21.77
N GLY A 32 -0.86 18.82 -21.84
CA GLY A 32 -0.07 20.07 -21.83
C GLY A 32 -0.16 20.99 -20.59
N SER A 33 -1.07 20.75 -19.66
CA SER A 33 -1.28 21.58 -18.49
C SER A 33 -1.79 20.70 -17.36
N GLN A 34 -0.99 20.66 -16.30
CA GLN A 34 -1.35 20.12 -14.99
C GLN A 34 -1.25 18.58 -14.88
N ALA A 35 0.00 18.08 -14.82
CA ALA A 35 0.32 17.14 -13.77
C ALA A 35 -0.16 17.79 -12.46
N VAL A 36 -1.20 17.24 -11.84
CA VAL A 36 -1.80 17.81 -10.63
C VAL A 36 -0.70 18.11 -9.63
N ALA A 37 -0.56 19.39 -9.31
CA ALA A 37 0.49 19.95 -8.49
C ALA A 37 0.57 19.24 -7.13
N GLY A 38 1.72 18.64 -6.89
CA GLY A 38 2.18 18.14 -5.62
C GLY A 38 3.51 17.46 -5.90
N GLY A 39 4.60 17.88 -5.25
CA GLY A 39 5.87 17.14 -5.31
C GLY A 39 5.69 15.69 -4.82
N PRO A 40 6.76 14.91 -4.62
CA PRO A 40 6.63 13.62 -3.94
C PRO A 40 5.83 13.82 -2.65
N ALA A 41 4.58 13.34 -2.65
CA ALA A 41 3.71 13.50 -1.50
C ALA A 41 4.23 12.51 -0.47
N CYS A 42 4.99 13.03 0.50
CA CYS A 42 5.42 12.28 1.65
C CYS A 42 4.32 12.40 2.70
N ALA A 43 3.78 11.26 3.11
CA ALA A 43 2.77 11.21 4.15
C ALA A 43 2.99 9.97 5.03
N PRO A 44 2.51 9.96 6.27
CA PRO A 44 2.55 8.78 7.11
C PRO A 44 1.83 7.61 6.45
N LEU A 45 2.38 6.40 6.60
CA LEU A 45 1.79 5.16 6.10
C LEU A 45 1.57 4.17 7.25
N GLY A 46 0.37 3.64 7.34
CA GLY A 46 0.02 2.57 8.27
C GLY A 46 -0.56 1.37 7.54
N LEU A 47 0.01 0.19 7.80
CA LEU A 47 -0.54 -1.08 7.33
C LEU A 47 -1.10 -1.85 8.54
N PHE A 48 -2.35 -2.26 8.43
CA PHE A 48 -3.09 -2.94 9.49
C PHE A 48 -3.67 -4.24 8.98
N THR A 49 -3.65 -5.29 9.80
CA THR A 49 -4.31 -6.57 9.51
C THR A 49 -5.40 -6.82 10.54
N GLY A 50 -6.56 -7.32 10.09
CA GLY A 50 -7.56 -7.90 10.96
C GLY A 50 -7.51 -9.42 10.82
N ASP A 51 -7.31 -10.11 11.95
CA ASP A 51 -7.47 -11.55 12.05
C ASP A 51 -8.86 -11.87 12.63
N PRO A 52 -9.82 -12.39 11.84
CA PRO A 52 -11.13 -12.75 12.34
C PRO A 52 -11.09 -13.90 13.38
N GLY A 53 -10.01 -14.67 13.48
CA GLY A 53 -9.83 -15.75 14.45
C GLY A 53 -9.46 -15.30 15.86
N THR A 54 -8.96 -14.07 16.04
CA THR A 54 -8.51 -13.55 17.35
C THR A 54 -9.43 -12.48 17.94
N GLY A 55 -10.43 -12.01 17.17
CA GLY A 55 -11.32 -10.91 17.59
C GLY A 55 -10.59 -9.57 17.77
N GLN A 56 -9.32 -9.47 17.38
CA GLN A 56 -8.58 -8.21 17.44
C GLN A 56 -8.93 -7.33 16.24
N GLU A 57 -9.58 -6.21 16.54
CA GLU A 57 -9.72 -5.11 15.60
C GLU A 57 -8.32 -4.56 15.26
N ARG A 58 -7.80 -4.93 14.08
CA ARG A 58 -6.71 -4.24 13.37
C ARG A 58 -5.38 -4.15 14.15
N THR A 59 -4.58 -5.21 14.12
CA THR A 59 -3.15 -5.15 14.49
C THR A 59 -2.37 -4.33 13.47
N LYS A 60 -1.65 -3.30 13.92
CA LYS A 60 -0.72 -2.52 13.08
C LYS A 60 0.54 -3.36 12.82
N ILE A 61 0.81 -3.66 11.55
CA ILE A 61 1.99 -4.46 11.15
C ILE A 61 3.13 -3.59 10.62
N LEU A 62 2.83 -2.38 10.14
CA LEU A 62 3.84 -1.44 9.71
C LEU A 62 3.39 -0.01 9.98
N ALA A 63 4.35 0.82 10.40
CA ALA A 63 4.24 2.25 10.57
C ALA A 63 5.44 2.91 9.89
N ILE A 64 5.21 3.74 8.88
CA ILE A 64 6.25 4.58 8.28
C ILE A 64 5.83 6.03 8.51
N GLU A 65 6.66 6.82 9.18
CA GLU A 65 6.34 8.22 9.49
C GLU A 65 6.34 9.10 8.24
N SER A 66 7.20 8.80 7.27
CA SER A 66 7.31 9.53 6.01
C SER A 66 7.48 8.55 4.85
N PHE A 67 6.38 8.28 4.16
CA PHE A 67 6.36 7.45 2.96
C PHE A 67 6.06 8.32 1.74
N CYS A 68 7.05 8.46 0.87
CA CYS A 68 6.99 9.34 -0.29
C CYS A 68 6.55 8.58 -1.54
N ALA A 69 5.55 9.11 -2.24
CA ALA A 69 5.24 8.64 -3.58
C ALA A 69 6.45 8.89 -4.53
N PRO A 70 6.76 7.95 -5.45
CA PRO A 70 7.80 8.16 -6.45
C PRO A 70 7.51 9.43 -7.27
N SER A 71 8.53 10.26 -7.48
CA SER A 71 8.42 11.52 -8.23
C SER A 71 8.28 11.34 -9.74
N ASN A 72 8.67 10.18 -10.28
CA ASN A 72 8.66 9.86 -11.71
C ASN A 72 7.88 8.55 -11.94
N VAL A 73 6.61 8.65 -12.32
CA VAL A 73 5.84 7.51 -12.84
C VAL A 73 5.70 7.71 -14.33
N THR A 74 6.46 6.95 -15.14
CA THR A 74 6.25 6.95 -16.59
C THR A 74 5.01 6.11 -16.91
N TRP A 75 4.32 6.39 -18.03
CA TRP A 75 3.19 5.61 -18.55
C TRP A 75 3.46 4.09 -18.48
N HIS A 76 4.72 3.68 -18.64
CA HIS A 76 5.12 2.28 -18.85
C HIS A 76 5.52 1.54 -17.56
N SER A 77 5.57 2.22 -16.42
CA SER A 77 6.08 1.62 -15.19
C SER A 77 5.12 1.88 -14.03
N GLU A 78 4.16 0.96 -13.82
CA GLU A 78 3.55 0.82 -12.50
C GLU A 78 4.68 0.59 -11.49
N GLN A 79 4.86 1.53 -10.57
CA GLN A 79 5.86 1.39 -9.52
C GLN A 79 5.24 0.62 -8.36
N ARG A 80 5.83 -0.54 -8.07
CA ARG A 80 5.46 -1.38 -6.94
C ARG A 80 6.57 -1.35 -5.90
N GLN A 81 6.21 -1.04 -4.67
CA GLN A 81 7.11 -1.08 -3.53
C GLN A 81 6.61 -2.07 -2.49
N GLU A 82 7.49 -2.93 -2.00
CA GLU A 82 7.19 -3.83 -0.89
C GLU A 82 7.11 -3.03 0.42
N LEU A 83 6.07 -3.30 1.20
CA LEU A 83 5.85 -2.69 2.50
C LEU A 83 6.33 -3.60 3.62
N ALA A 84 5.78 -4.82 3.67
CA ALA A 84 6.06 -5.79 4.71
C ALA A 84 5.66 -7.20 4.26
N SER A 85 6.26 -8.20 4.90
CA SER A 85 5.77 -9.58 4.89
C SER A 85 5.18 -9.90 6.27
N TYR A 86 4.03 -10.58 6.30
CA TYR A 86 3.35 -10.96 7.54
C TYR A 86 2.86 -12.40 7.47
N THR A 87 3.11 -13.16 8.54
CA THR A 87 2.66 -14.55 8.67
C THR A 87 1.49 -14.61 9.63
N TYR A 88 0.32 -15.03 9.13
CA TYR A 88 -0.88 -15.24 9.93
C TYR A 88 -0.76 -16.50 10.80
N ALA A 89 -1.33 -16.45 12.00
CA ALA A 89 -1.33 -17.58 12.93
C ALA A 89 -2.14 -18.78 12.44
N SER A 90 -3.15 -18.53 11.59
CA SER A 90 -4.00 -19.55 11.00
C SER A 90 -4.27 -19.26 9.52
N PRO A 91 -4.43 -20.28 8.66
CA PRO A 91 -4.92 -20.08 7.31
C PRO A 91 -6.39 -19.65 7.35
N GLY A 92 -6.82 -18.76 6.44
CA GLY A 92 -8.20 -18.31 6.39
C GLY A 92 -8.39 -16.95 5.69
N PRO A 93 -9.64 -16.46 5.60
CA PRO A 93 -9.91 -15.13 5.07
C PRO A 93 -9.39 -14.07 6.03
N HIS A 94 -8.33 -13.37 5.64
CA HIS A 94 -7.76 -12.26 6.40
C HIS A 94 -7.97 -10.95 5.67
N THR A 95 -8.13 -9.86 6.42
CA THR A 95 -8.28 -8.52 5.82
C THR A 95 -7.06 -7.67 6.16
N ALA A 96 -6.53 -6.95 5.17
CA ALA A 96 -5.51 -5.93 5.38
C ALA A 96 -6.01 -4.57 4.88
N SER A 97 -5.63 -3.51 5.57
CA SER A 97 -5.98 -2.13 5.20
C SER A 97 -4.76 -1.24 5.24
N LEU A 98 -4.65 -0.38 4.23
CA LEU A 98 -3.59 0.61 4.10
C LEU A 98 -4.17 2.00 4.37
N ARG A 99 -3.49 2.78 5.21
CA ARG A 99 -3.78 4.19 5.46
C ARG A 99 -2.55 5.00 5.05
N TRP A 100 -2.77 6.05 4.26
CA TRP A 100 -1.70 6.94 3.81
C TRP A 100 -2.18 8.39 3.91
N GLY A 101 -1.41 9.22 4.61
CA GLY A 101 -1.89 10.50 5.11
C GLY A 101 -2.61 10.40 6.44
N ASP A 102 -3.08 11.56 6.91
CA ASP A 102 -3.97 11.73 8.06
C ASP A 102 -5.44 11.47 7.68
#